data_AF-A0A8S3Z7A8-F1
#
_entry.id   AF-A0A8S3Z7A8-F1
#
_cell.length_a   1.000
_cell.length_b   1.000
_cell.length_c   1.000
_cell.angle_alpha   90.00
_cell.angle_beta   90.00
_cell.angle_gamma   90.00
#
_symmetry.space_group_name_H-M   'P 1'
#
loop_
_entity.id
_entity.type
_entity.pdbx_description
1 polymer ?
#
loop_
_entity_poly.entity_id
_entity_poly.type
_entity_poly.pdbx_seq_one_letter_code
_entity_poly.pdbx_strand_id
1 'polypeptide(L)' 'SCLRLNVCGSCLCLNVCRSCLRLNVCGSCLRLNVCGSCLRLNVCGSCLRLNVCESCLCLN' A
#
# COMPACT_ATOMS: atom_id res chain seq x y z
N SER A 1 -11.61 -8.87 7.12
CA SER A 1 -10.29 -9.10 7.74
C SER A 1 -9.38 -7.92 7.46
N CYS A 2 -8.56 -7.50 8.43
CA CYS A 2 -7.71 -6.30 8.32
C CYS A 2 -6.23 -6.69 8.26
N LEU A 3 -5.44 -6.08 7.37
CA LEU A 3 -3.98 -6.24 7.32
C LEU A 3 -3.28 -4.92 7.66
N ARG A 4 -2.21 -5.01 8.44
CA ARG A 4 -1.29 -3.90 8.69
C ARG A 4 0.11 -4.34 8.30
N LEU A 5 0.79 -3.55 7.49
CA LEU A 5 2.17 -3.79 7.06
C LEU A 5 2.99 -2.53 7.30
N ASN A 6 4.19 -2.71 7.87
CA ASN A 6 5.21 -1.69 7.99
C ASN A 6 6.47 -2.20 7.30
N VAL A 7 6.97 -1.48 6.29
CA VAL A 7 8.11 -1.92 5.50
C VAL A 7 9.12 -0.80 5.34
N CYS A 8 10.38 -1.12 5.62
CA CYS A 8 11.51 -0.23 5.39
C CYS A 8 12.48 -0.91 4.43
N GLY A 9 12.82 -0.29 3.30
CA GLY A 9 13.71 -0.89 2.31
C GLY A 9 13.72 -0.19 0.95
N SER A 10 14.59 -0.62 0.04
CA SER A 10 14.79 0.06 -1.25
C SER A 10 13.71 -0.23 -2.29
N CYS A 11 13.22 -1.47 -2.39
CA CYS A 11 12.22 -1.88 -3.38
C CYS A 11 11.19 -2.84 -2.77
N LEU A 12 9.90 -2.55 -2.91
CA LEU A 12 8.81 -3.41 -2.44
C LEU A 12 7.73 -3.61 -3.51
N CYS A 13 7.31 -4.86 -3.71
CA CYS A 13 6.16 -5.22 -4.54
C CYS A 13 5.14 -5.98 -3.69
N LEU A 14 3.89 -5.50 -3.58
CA LEU A 14 2.81 -6.22 -2.88
C LEU A 14 1.56 -6.36 -3.77
N ASN A 15 0.91 -7.51 -3.66
CA ASN A 15 -0.43 -7.76 -4.19
C ASN A 15 -1.35 -8.18 -3.03
N VAL A 16 -2.43 -7.46 -2.78
CA VAL A 16 -3.29 -7.69 -1.61
C VAL A 16 -4.76 -7.66 -2.01
N CYS A 17 -5.48 -8.73 -1.66
CA CYS A 17 -6.94 -8.80 -1.77
C CYS A 17 -7.58 -8.85 -0.37
N ARG A 18 -8.06 -7.72 0.18
CA ARG A 18 -8.63 -7.65 1.53
C ARG A 18 -9.69 -6.55 1.70
N SER A 19 -10.54 -6.71 2.71
CA SER A 19 -11.53 -5.68 3.07
C SER A 19 -10.86 -4.40 3.56
N CYS A 20 -9.82 -4.49 4.39
CA CYS A 20 -9.09 -3.33 4.91
C CYS A 20 -7.56 -3.56 4.90
N LEU A 21 -6.80 -2.63 4.32
CA LEU A 21 -5.33 -2.62 4.33
C LEU A 21 -4.80 -1.28 4.89
N ARG A 22 -3.83 -1.35 5.80
CA ARG A 22 -3.02 -0.21 6.20
C ARG A 22 -1.56 -0.50 5.92
N LEU A 23 -0.91 0.37 5.17
CA LEU A 23 0.48 0.22 4.76
C LEU A 23 1.27 1.46 5.16
N ASN A 24 2.41 1.25 5.82
CA ASN A 24 3.42 2.29 6.04
C ASN A 24 4.73 1.86 5.39
N VAL A 25 5.25 2.67 4.48
CA VAL A 25 6.46 2.32 3.72
C VAL A 25 7.44 3.47 3.76
N CYS A 26 8.67 3.17 4.17
CA CYS A 26 9.81 4.08 4.10
C CYS A 26 10.87 3.49 3.18
N GLY A 27 11.08 4.08 1.99
CA GLY A 27 11.89 3.41 0.96
C GLY A 27 12.02 4.09 -0.39
N SER A 28 12.84 3.55 -1.29
CA SER A 28 13.10 4.18 -2.59
C SER A 28 11.98 3.93 -3.61
N CYS A 29 11.50 2.68 -3.72
CA CYS A 29 10.59 2.23 -4.76
C CYS A 29 9.49 1.31 -4.20
N LEU A 30 8.23 1.65 -4.43
CA LEU A 30 7.08 0.86 -4.02
C LEU A 30 6.13 0.58 -5.19
N ARG A 31 5.77 -0.69 -5.40
CA ARG A 31 4.72 -1.12 -6.33
C ARG A 31 3.64 -1.89 -5.58
N LEU A 32 2.40 -1.41 -5.65
CA LEU A 32 1.26 -2.02 -4.96
C LEU A 32 0.14 -2.32 -5.94
N ASN A 33 -0.43 -3.51 -5.83
CA ASN A 33 -1.69 -3.87 -6.45
C ASN A 33 -2.66 -4.26 -5.33
N VAL A 34 -3.76 -3.53 -5.18
CA VAL A 34 -4.73 -3.77 -4.10
C VAL A 34 -6.13 -3.91 -4.68
N CYS A 35 -6.83 -4.96 -4.26
CA CYS A 35 -8.25 -5.17 -4.57
C CYS A 35 -9.01 -5.29 -3.24
N GLY A 36 -9.91 -4.37 -2.95
CA GLY A 36 -10.47 -4.30 -1.60
C GLY A 36 -11.53 -3.25 -1.36
N SER A 37 -11.93 -3.07 -0.10
CA SER A 37 -12.93 -2.06 0.28
C SER A 37 -12.26 -0.77 0.77
N CYS A 38 -11.20 -0.89 1.58
CA CYS A 38 -10.51 0.25 2.18
C CYS A 38 -8.98 0.08 2.22
N LEU A 39 -8.24 1.10 1.75
CA LEU A 39 -6.77 1.18 1.81
C LEU A 39 -6.35 2.49 2.45
N ARG A 40 -5.41 2.40 3.39
CA ARG A 40 -4.65 3.54 3.90
C ARG A 40 -3.18 3.32 3.64
N LEU A 41 -2.55 4.28 3.01
CA LEU A 41 -1.16 4.25 2.61
C LEU A 41 -0.45 5.46 3.20
N ASN A 42 0.68 5.23 3.86
CA ASN A 42 1.64 6.27 4.24
C ASN A 42 2.97 5.92 3.58
N VAL A 43 3.48 6.76 2.68
CA VAL A 43 4.68 6.46 1.90
C VAL A 43 5.70 7.58 2.02
N CYS A 44 6.83 7.29 2.65
CA CYS A 44 7.99 8.18 2.69
C CYS A 44 9.06 7.62 1.75
N GLY A 45 9.08 8.10 0.51
CA GLY A 45 9.93 7.52 -0.53
C GLY A 45 9.98 8.28 -1.84
N SER A 46 10.89 7.87 -2.73
CA SER A 46 11.17 8.57 -3.99
C SER A 46 10.34 8.08 -5.19
N CYS A 47 9.83 6.86 -5.18
CA CYS A 47 9.04 6.28 -6.28
C CYS A 47 7.89 5.41 -5.76
N LEU A 48 6.66 5.73 -6.18
CA LEU A 48 5.44 4.98 -5.83
C LEU A 48 4.62 4.66 -7.08
N ARG A 49 4.25 3.38 -7.24
CA ARG A 49 3.30 2.90 -8.25
C ARG A 49 2.17 2.15 -7.57
N LEU A 50 0.95 2.67 -7.68
CA LEU A 50 -0.25 2.08 -7.11
C LEU A 50 -1.20 1.67 -8.22
N ASN A 51 -1.70 0.44 -8.15
CA ASN A 51 -2.88 0.01 -8.88
C ASN A 51 -3.91 -0.44 -7.86
N VAL A 52 -5.07 0.22 -7.82
CA VAL A 52 -6.06 -0.06 -6.80
C VAL A 52 -7.46 -0.18 -7.40
N CYS A 53 -8.10 -1.30 -7.10
CA CYS A 53 -9.50 -1.55 -7.37
C CYS A 53 -10.24 -1.57 -6.03
N GLU A 54 -10.57 -0.39 -5.53
CA GLU A 54 -11.25 -0.26 -4.24
C GLU A 54 -12.29 0.83 -4.17
N SER A 55 -13.14 0.73 -3.13
CA SER A 55 -14.20 1.69 -2.84
C SER A 55 -13.69 2.94 -2.12
N CYS A 56 -12.61 2.84 -1.34
CA CYS A 56 -12.08 3.93 -0.51
C CYS A 56 -10.53 3.90 -0.41
N LEU A 57 -9.86 4.83 -1.09
CA LEU A 57 -8.41 5.03 -1.03
C LEU A 57 -8.06 6.28 -0.20
N CYS A 58 -7.16 6.15 0.78
CA CYS A 58 -6.54 7.28 1.46
C CYS A 58 -5.00 7.19 1.37
N LEU A 59 -4.37 8.23 0.83
CA LEU A 59 -2.90 8.39 0.76
C LEU A 59 -2.48 9.52 1.71
N ASN A 60 -1.43 9.30 2.48
CA ASN A 60 -0.73 10.30 3.29
C ASN A 60 0.76 10.30 2.94
#